data_AF-A0A9P7EX65-F1
#
_entry.id   AF-A0A9P7EX65-F1
#
_cell.length_a   1.000
_cell.length_b   1.000
_cell.length_c   1.000
_cell.angle_alpha   90.00
_cell.angle_beta   90.00
_cell.angle_gamma   90.00
#
_symmetry.space_group_name_H-M   'P 1'
#
loop_
_entity.id
_entity.type
_entity.pdbx_description
1 polymer ?
#
loop_
_entity_poly.entity_id
_entity_poly.type
_entity_poly.pdbx_seq_one_letter_code
_entity_poly.pdbx_strand_id
1 'polypeptide(L)'
;MPPSALLAHDTDKCIWSSNDVEGPKALTPQPLKRTFALFMESDEETDDEPLQDIEAVLTSINSCYPAMNFPKYVNTLKERGIFYLSTAAHFNSQFYVEKVGMSEGAAFTFHTGICKAHMKDERRKARRKAKGKKKA
;
A
#
# COMPACT_ATOMS: atom_id res chain seq x y z
N MET A 1 63.70 18.75 3.81
CA MET A 1 63.89 17.35 3.35
C MET A 1 64.95 16.72 4.22
N PRO A 2 64.94 15.41 4.54
CA PRO A 2 63.90 14.34 4.54
C PRO A 2 63.77 13.80 6.03
N PRO A 3 63.45 12.53 6.41
CA PRO A 3 63.01 11.34 5.67
C PRO A 3 61.85 10.52 6.29
N SER A 4 61.42 9.57 5.46
CA SER A 4 60.63 8.35 5.65
C SER A 4 61.03 7.45 6.83
N ALA A 5 60.08 6.62 7.30
CA ALA A 5 60.19 5.18 7.66
C ALA A 5 59.02 4.81 8.60
N LEU A 6 58.13 3.88 8.19
CA LEU A 6 58.14 2.45 8.58
C LEU A 6 58.14 2.21 10.10
N LEU A 7 57.09 1.58 10.63
CA LEU A 7 57.17 0.17 11.06
C LEU A 7 55.80 -0.34 11.53
N ALA A 8 55.44 -1.53 11.05
CA ALA A 8 54.44 -2.39 11.66
C ALA A 8 55.00 -2.96 12.97
N HIS A 9 54.14 -3.12 13.99
CA HIS A 9 54.39 -4.09 15.05
C HIS A 9 53.10 -4.84 15.39
N ASP A 10 53.23 -6.14 15.17
CA ASP A 10 52.33 -7.23 15.47
C ASP A 10 52.53 -7.69 16.93
N THR A 11 51.48 -8.31 17.47
CA THR A 11 51.43 -9.24 18.61
C THR A 11 51.93 -8.82 19.99
N ASP A 12 51.03 -8.90 20.98
CA ASP A 12 51.19 -9.80 22.14
C ASP A 12 49.82 -10.02 22.81
N LYS A 13 49.23 -11.22 22.65
CA LYS A 13 49.11 -12.23 23.71
C LYS A 13 48.65 -11.68 25.06
N CYS A 14 47.38 -11.93 25.39
CA CYS A 14 46.96 -12.16 26.76
C CYS A 14 46.26 -13.52 26.81
N ILE A 15 46.98 -14.51 27.35
CA ILE A 15 46.42 -15.78 27.85
C ILE A 15 46.54 -15.71 29.38
N TRP A 16 45.56 -16.33 30.05
CA TRP A 16 45.40 -16.64 31.48
C TRP A 16 44.47 -15.64 32.18
N SER A 17 43.44 -16.05 32.93
CA SER A 17 43.06 -17.35 33.46
C SER A 17 41.56 -17.37 33.79
N SER A 18 41.00 -18.57 33.81
CA SER A 18 39.68 -18.92 34.34
C SER A 18 39.40 -18.31 35.71
N ASN A 19 38.14 -17.91 35.91
CA ASN A 19 37.47 -18.03 37.20
C ASN A 19 36.03 -18.47 36.94
N ASP A 20 35.76 -19.73 37.31
CA ASP A 20 34.44 -20.28 37.50
C ASP A 20 33.73 -19.51 38.63
N VAL A 21 32.54 -19.00 38.33
CA VAL A 21 31.52 -18.75 39.37
C VAL A 21 30.16 -19.06 38.77
N GLU A 22 29.58 -20.18 39.19
CA GLU A 22 28.19 -20.50 38.97
C GLU A 22 27.32 -19.49 39.73
N GLY A 23 26.41 -18.83 39.01
CA GLY A 23 25.44 -17.86 39.51
C GLY A 23 24.30 -17.65 38.51
N PRO A 24 23.10 -17.21 38.94
CA PRO A 24 21.84 -17.87 38.62
C PRO A 24 21.29 -17.60 37.21
N LYS A 25 20.66 -18.65 36.66
CA LYS A 25 19.83 -18.77 35.45
C LYS A 25 19.36 -17.44 34.86
N ALA A 26 20.03 -17.02 33.78
CA ALA A 26 19.55 -15.98 32.89
C ALA A 26 18.18 -16.38 32.32
N LEU A 27 17.14 -15.58 32.60
CA LEU A 27 15.90 -15.62 31.84
C LEU A 27 16.25 -15.19 30.41
N THR A 28 16.25 -16.15 29.50
CA THR A 28 16.37 -15.86 28.07
C THR A 28 15.13 -15.10 27.62
N PRO A 29 15.25 -13.92 26.97
CA PRO A 29 14.11 -13.29 26.34
C PRO A 29 13.64 -14.20 25.20
N GLN A 30 12.43 -14.74 25.33
CA GLN A 30 11.82 -15.55 24.28
C GLN A 30 11.74 -14.71 22.99
N PRO A 31 12.11 -15.26 21.82
CA PRO A 31 11.91 -14.56 20.57
C PRO A 31 10.42 -14.39 20.35
N LEU A 32 9.96 -13.13 20.42
CA LEU A 32 8.60 -12.73 20.04
C LEU A 32 8.33 -13.22 18.61
N LYS A 33 7.63 -14.34 18.50
CA LYS A 33 7.11 -14.85 17.24
C LYS A 33 6.18 -13.78 16.69
N ARG A 34 6.63 -13.04 15.67
CA ARG A 34 5.80 -12.10 14.92
C ARG A 34 4.64 -12.88 14.32
N THR A 35 3.50 -12.86 15.00
CA THR A 35 2.21 -13.27 14.45
C THR A 35 1.71 -12.12 13.59
N PHE A 36 1.87 -12.25 12.28
CA PHE A 36 1.20 -11.35 11.35
C PHE A 36 -0.29 -11.67 11.38
N ALA A 37 -1.10 -10.73 11.87
CA ALA A 37 -2.55 -10.79 11.72
C ALA A 37 -2.89 -10.59 10.24
N LEU A 38 -3.24 -11.68 9.56
CA LEU A 38 -3.84 -11.61 8.23
C LEU A 38 -5.26 -11.09 8.40
N PHE A 39 -5.48 -9.82 8.08
CA PHE A 39 -6.82 -9.25 7.98
C PHE A 39 -7.49 -9.89 6.75
N MET A 40 -8.32 -10.91 6.97
CA MET A 40 -9.16 -11.47 5.92
C MET A 40 -10.33 -10.51 5.71
N GLU A 41 -10.20 -9.63 4.71
CA GLU A 41 -11.33 -8.87 4.19
C GLU A 41 -12.31 -9.88 3.59
N SER A 42 -13.45 -10.08 4.26
CA SER A 42 -14.53 -10.97 3.82
C SER A 42 -15.13 -10.39 2.54
N ASP A 43 -14.79 -10.98 1.39
CA ASP A 43 -15.35 -10.66 0.07
C ASP A 43 -16.75 -11.28 0.01
N GLU A 44 -17.72 -10.63 0.62
CA GLU A 44 -19.13 -10.94 0.40
C GLU A 44 -19.48 -10.58 -1.06
N GLU A 45 -19.29 -11.55 -1.96
CA GLU A 45 -19.70 -11.48 -3.37
C GLU A 45 -21.22 -11.29 -3.43
N THR A 46 -21.65 -10.03 -3.50
CA THR A 46 -23.00 -9.70 -3.97
C THR A 46 -22.93 -9.74 -5.49
N ASP A 47 -23.66 -10.68 -6.10
CA ASP A 47 -23.59 -11.05 -7.52
C ASP A 47 -24.25 -10.02 -8.47
N ASP A 48 -24.66 -8.86 -7.93
CA ASP A 48 -25.36 -7.81 -8.66
C ASP A 48 -24.81 -6.42 -8.27
N GLU A 49 -23.48 -6.29 -8.22
CA GLU A 49 -22.85 -4.99 -7.99
C GLU A 49 -23.02 -4.13 -9.26
N PRO A 50 -23.74 -2.98 -9.20
CA PRO A 50 -23.91 -2.07 -10.31
C PRO A 50 -22.56 -1.49 -10.75
N LEU A 51 -22.50 -0.90 -11.96
CA LEU A 51 -21.36 -0.08 -12.40
C LEU A 51 -20.92 0.81 -11.23
N GLN A 52 -19.68 0.65 -10.75
CA GLN A 52 -19.21 1.39 -9.58
C GLN A 52 -19.30 2.89 -9.86
N ASP A 53 -20.26 3.52 -9.19
CA ASP A 53 -20.50 4.95 -9.22
C ASP A 53 -19.27 5.67 -8.68
N ILE A 54 -18.89 6.76 -9.34
CA ILE A 54 -17.79 7.61 -8.92
C ILE A 54 -17.99 8.13 -7.48
N GLU A 55 -19.24 8.31 -7.03
CA GLU A 55 -19.54 8.72 -5.65
C GLU A 55 -19.14 7.67 -4.61
N ALA A 56 -19.41 6.38 -4.89
CA ALA A 56 -19.02 5.29 -4.01
C ALA A 56 -17.49 5.18 -3.92
N VAL A 57 -16.80 5.37 -5.05
CA VAL A 57 -15.34 5.37 -5.12
C VAL A 57 -14.76 6.55 -4.33
N LEU A 58 -15.30 7.75 -4.50
CA LEU A 58 -14.86 8.94 -3.76
C LEU A 58 -15.08 8.78 -2.26
N THR A 59 -16.21 8.22 -1.85
CA THR A 59 -16.50 7.92 -0.43
C THR A 59 -15.49 6.91 0.13
N SER A 60 -15.18 5.86 -0.62
CA SER A 60 -14.19 4.85 -0.21
C SER A 60 -12.79 5.48 -0.06
N ILE A 61 -12.34 6.27 -1.03
CA ILE A 61 -11.04 6.95 -0.96
C ILE A 61 -11.01 7.95 0.20
N ASN A 62 -12.12 8.68 0.44
CA ASN A 62 -12.22 9.63 1.53
C ASN A 62 -12.13 8.98 2.91
N SER A 63 -12.63 7.75 3.07
CA SER A 63 -12.50 7.01 4.33
C SER A 63 -11.03 6.76 4.71
N CYS A 64 -10.16 6.54 3.71
CA CYS A 64 -8.72 6.37 3.89
C CYS A 64 -7.98 7.71 4.05
N TYR A 65 -8.47 8.77 3.42
CA TYR A 65 -7.81 10.07 3.34
C TYR A 65 -8.78 11.23 3.61
N PRO A 66 -9.34 11.33 4.84
CA PRO A 66 -10.39 12.29 5.14
C PRO A 66 -9.92 13.75 5.02
N ALA A 67 -8.63 14.01 5.23
CA ALA A 67 -8.03 15.35 5.13
C ALA A 67 -8.10 15.94 3.71
N MET A 68 -8.20 15.10 2.66
CA MET A 68 -8.26 15.57 1.27
C MET A 68 -9.66 16.06 0.86
N ASN A 69 -10.69 15.68 1.65
CA ASN A 69 -12.09 16.02 1.41
C ASN A 69 -12.53 15.74 -0.04
N PHE A 70 -12.41 14.48 -0.46
CA PHE A 70 -12.76 14.05 -1.82
C PHE A 70 -14.23 14.27 -2.24
N PRO A 71 -15.24 14.17 -1.36
CA PRO A 71 -16.64 14.37 -1.73
C PRO A 71 -16.96 15.71 -2.38
N LYS A 72 -16.17 16.76 -2.13
CA LYS A 72 -16.39 18.07 -2.75
C LYS A 72 -16.18 18.09 -4.27
N TYR A 73 -15.47 17.10 -4.83
CA TYR A 73 -15.19 17.03 -6.27
C TYR A 73 -16.24 16.21 -7.04
N VAL A 74 -17.25 15.64 -6.38
CA VAL A 74 -18.29 14.83 -7.02
C VAL A 74 -18.98 15.59 -8.15
N ASN A 75 -19.44 16.81 -7.86
CA ASN A 75 -20.20 17.61 -8.82
C ASN A 75 -19.33 17.99 -10.03
N THR A 76 -18.09 18.42 -9.80
CA THR A 76 -17.16 18.79 -10.88
C THR A 76 -16.75 17.59 -11.74
N LEU A 77 -16.69 16.38 -11.18
CA LEU A 77 -16.48 15.16 -11.96
C LEU A 77 -17.70 14.83 -12.83
N LYS A 78 -18.91 14.93 -12.27
CA LYS A 78 -20.18 14.69 -12.99
C LYS A 78 -20.41 15.70 -14.12
N GLU A 79 -20.14 16.98 -13.88
CA GLU A 79 -20.23 18.03 -14.91
C GLU A 79 -19.30 17.77 -16.11
N ARG A 80 -18.19 17.06 -15.89
CA ARG A 80 -17.25 16.65 -16.93
C ARG A 80 -17.58 15.29 -17.56
N GLY A 81 -18.73 14.71 -17.23
CA GLY A 81 -19.16 13.42 -17.75
C GLY A 81 -18.52 12.20 -17.08
N ILE A 82 -17.83 12.39 -15.95
CA ILE A 82 -17.13 11.31 -15.25
C ILE A 82 -18.09 10.75 -14.19
N PHE A 83 -18.98 9.86 -14.63
CA PHE A 83 -19.97 9.20 -13.76
C PHE A 83 -19.51 7.84 -13.23
N TYR A 84 -18.66 7.16 -14.00
CA TYR A 84 -18.31 5.76 -13.76
C TYR A 84 -16.81 5.59 -13.53
N LEU A 85 -16.47 4.60 -12.72
CA LEU A 85 -15.08 4.23 -12.44
C LEU A 85 -14.26 3.95 -13.71
N SER A 86 -14.83 3.26 -14.68
CA SER A 86 -14.17 2.95 -15.96
C SER A 86 -13.76 4.21 -16.70
N THR A 87 -14.68 5.17 -16.83
CA THR A 87 -14.42 6.48 -17.43
C THR A 87 -13.32 7.23 -16.69
N ALA A 88 -13.36 7.23 -15.35
CA ALA A 88 -12.34 7.88 -14.53
C ALA A 88 -10.95 7.24 -14.69
N ALA A 89 -10.86 5.92 -14.92
CA ALA A 89 -9.59 5.22 -15.06
C ALA A 89 -8.82 5.58 -16.35
N HIS A 90 -9.49 6.16 -17.35
CA HIS A 90 -8.85 6.56 -18.60
C HIS A 90 -8.04 7.86 -18.49
N PHE A 91 -8.28 8.68 -17.47
CA PHE A 91 -7.61 9.96 -17.31
C PHE A 91 -6.38 9.86 -16.41
N ASN A 92 -5.37 10.68 -16.69
CA ASN A 92 -4.16 10.81 -15.88
C ASN A 92 -4.38 11.74 -14.66
N SER A 93 -3.46 11.72 -13.70
CA SER A 93 -3.50 12.62 -12.55
C SER A 93 -3.50 14.10 -12.94
N GLN A 94 -2.75 14.48 -14.00
CA GLN A 94 -2.68 15.86 -14.48
C GLN A 94 -4.03 16.40 -14.94
N PHE A 95 -4.85 15.58 -15.62
CA PHE A 95 -6.20 15.97 -15.98
C PHE A 95 -7.02 16.39 -14.76
N TYR A 96 -6.92 15.67 -13.64
CA TYR A 96 -7.65 16.00 -12.43
C TYR A 96 -7.18 17.29 -11.77
N VAL A 97 -5.90 17.64 -11.92
CA VAL A 97 -5.38 18.94 -11.50
C VAL A 97 -5.94 20.06 -12.38
N GLU A 98 -5.75 19.96 -13.69
CA GLU A 98 -6.07 21.05 -14.63
C GLU A 98 -7.57 21.25 -14.85
N LYS A 99 -8.33 20.15 -14.89
CA LYS A 99 -9.75 20.16 -15.25
C LYS A 99 -10.62 20.11 -14.00
N VAL A 100 -10.35 19.21 -13.06
CA VAL A 100 -11.20 19.07 -11.88
C VAL A 100 -10.82 20.05 -10.76
N GLY A 101 -9.62 20.64 -10.81
CA GLY A 101 -9.14 21.58 -9.80
C GLY A 101 -8.71 20.89 -8.51
N MET A 102 -8.31 19.62 -8.59
CA MET A 102 -7.74 18.91 -7.45
C MET A 102 -6.32 19.41 -7.17
N SER A 103 -5.91 19.41 -5.90
CA SER A 103 -4.49 19.58 -5.57
C SER A 103 -3.68 18.40 -6.13
N GLU A 104 -2.39 18.61 -6.42
CA GLU A 104 -1.54 17.57 -7.02
C GLU A 104 -1.53 16.26 -6.20
N GLY A 105 -1.43 16.38 -4.87
CA GLY A 105 -1.51 15.22 -3.97
C GLY A 105 -2.88 14.54 -3.97
N ALA A 106 -3.97 15.31 -4.03
CA ALA A 106 -5.32 14.75 -4.10
C ALA A 106 -5.55 14.04 -5.44
N ALA A 107 -5.14 14.65 -6.55
CA ALA A 107 -5.23 14.10 -7.89
C ALA A 107 -4.44 12.78 -8.03
N PHE A 108 -3.21 12.74 -7.50
CA PHE A 108 -2.39 11.54 -7.51
C PHE A 108 -3.02 10.41 -6.69
N THR A 109 -3.49 10.73 -5.48
CA THR A 109 -4.14 9.76 -4.58
C THR A 109 -5.43 9.23 -5.21
N PHE A 110 -6.23 10.12 -5.79
CA PHE A 110 -7.48 9.79 -6.47
C PHE A 110 -7.25 8.88 -7.67
N HIS A 111 -6.34 9.27 -8.58
CA HIS A 111 -6.00 8.47 -9.76
C HIS A 111 -5.48 7.07 -9.35
N THR A 112 -4.62 7.00 -8.35
CA THR A 112 -4.12 5.72 -7.81
C THR A 112 -5.26 4.86 -7.25
N GLY A 113 -6.19 5.47 -6.52
CA GLY A 113 -7.38 4.80 -5.97
C GLY A 113 -8.28 4.25 -7.07
N ILE A 114 -8.58 5.06 -8.09
CA ILE A 114 -9.37 4.65 -9.26
C ILE A 114 -8.71 3.48 -9.99
N CYS A 115 -7.41 3.59 -10.31
CA CYS A 115 -6.71 2.54 -11.04
C CYS A 115 -6.75 1.21 -10.28
N LYS A 116 -6.56 1.25 -8.95
CA LYS A 116 -6.67 0.06 -8.09
C LYS A 116 -8.09 -0.52 -8.09
N ALA A 117 -9.11 0.33 -7.93
CA ALA A 117 -10.50 -0.09 -7.95
C ALA A 117 -10.88 -0.71 -9.30
N HIS A 118 -10.48 -0.07 -10.40
CA HIS A 118 -10.75 -0.55 -11.76
C HIS A 118 -10.08 -1.90 -12.04
N MET A 119 -8.82 -2.07 -11.63
CA MET A 119 -8.14 -3.38 -11.74
C MET A 119 -8.81 -4.46 -10.88
N LYS A 120 -9.30 -4.12 -9.69
CA LYS A 120 -10.04 -5.05 -8.82
C LYS A 120 -11.35 -5.48 -9.50
N ASP A 121 -12.08 -4.55 -10.09
CA ASP A 121 -13.32 -4.79 -10.84
C ASP A 121 -13.07 -5.69 -12.07
N GLU A 122 -12.08 -5.37 -12.90
CA GLU A 122 -11.72 -6.20 -14.06
C GLU A 122 -11.30 -7.63 -13.65
N ARG A 123 -10.56 -7.77 -12.54
CA ARG A 123 -10.20 -9.08 -12.00
C ARG A 123 -11.43 -9.86 -11.51
N ARG A 124 -12.39 -9.19 -10.87
CA ARG A 124 -13.67 -9.81 -10.46
C ARG A 124 -14.46 -10.28 -11.69
N LYS A 125 -14.60 -9.44 -12.71
CA LYS A 125 -15.26 -9.81 -13.99
C LYS A 125 -14.59 -11.01 -14.66
N ALA A 126 -13.26 -11.05 -14.72
CA ALA A 126 -12.52 -12.17 -15.28
C ALA A 126 -12.78 -13.49 -14.53
N ARG A 127 -12.85 -13.45 -13.20
CA ARG A 127 -13.18 -14.61 -12.35
C ARG A 127 -14.60 -15.12 -12.60
N ARG A 128 -15.59 -14.22 -12.71
CA ARG A 128 -16.98 -14.58 -13.03
C ARG A 128 -17.10 -15.29 -14.38
N LYS A 129 -16.42 -14.76 -15.41
CA LYS A 129 -16.37 -15.38 -16.75
C LYS A 129 -15.74 -16.78 -16.72
N ALA A 130 -14.71 -17.00 -15.90
CA ALA A 130 -14.08 -18.32 -15.75
C ALA A 130 -14.98 -19.33 -15.02
N LYS A 131 -15.75 -18.90 -14.01
CA LYS A 131 -16.71 -19.76 -13.29
C LYS A 131 -17.91 -20.15 -14.16
N GLY A 132 -18.45 -19.23 -14.96
CA GLY A 132 -19.58 -19.50 -15.86
C GLY A 132 -19.30 -20.56 -16.92
N LYS A 133 -18.05 -20.66 -17.39
CA LYS A 133 -17.62 -21.70 -18.35
C LYS A 133 -17.50 -23.11 -17.76
N LYS A 134 -17.45 -23.28 -16.43
CA LYS A 134 -17.34 -24.60 -15.78
C LYS A 134 -18.69 -25.30 -15.56
N LYS A 135 -19.82 -24.64 -15.87
CA LYS A 135 -21.18 -25.17 -15.68
C LYS A 135 -21.91 -25.48 -17.00
N ALA A 136 -21.21 -25.52 -18.13
CA ALA A 136 -21.77 -25.86 -19.44
C ALA A 136 -21.24 -27.21 -19.92
#